data_AF-A0A3G3C1P6-F1
#
_entry.id   AF-A0A3G3C1P6-F1
#
_cell.length_a   1.000
_cell.length_b   1.000
_cell.length_c   1.000
_cell.angle_alpha   90.00
_cell.angle_beta   90.00
_cell.angle_gamma   90.00
#
_symmetry.space_group_name_H-M   'P 1'
#
loop_
_entity.id
_entity.type
_entity.pdbx_description
1 polymer ?
#
loop_
_entity_poly.entity_id
_entity_poly.type
_entity_poly.pdbx_seq_one_letter_code
_entity_poly.pdbx_strand_id
1 'polypeptide(L)'
;YQMSFGTQMLPLVGYPAISVDLGFELEDSNLPTADLTQAFPQASMVYFQFVFAAITLILTAGSYFCRMNFIAWMIFVPLWLTFSYTIGAFSIWGGGFLYQYGVIDYSGGYVIHLSAGTAGFVGAWWIGPRIPADRVDAKPSNITLML
;
A
#
# COMPACT_ATOMS: atom_id res chain seq x y z
N TYR A 1 1.53 -9.03 -4.71
CA TYR A 1 0.46 -9.78 -4.03
C TYR A 1 1.02 -10.92 -3.18
N GLN A 2 1.75 -11.89 -3.77
CA GLN A 2 2.24 -13.08 -3.06
C GLN A 2 3.05 -12.77 -1.77
N MET A 3 3.92 -11.76 -1.79
CA MET A 3 4.66 -11.36 -0.58
C MET A 3 3.76 -10.82 0.56
N SER A 4 2.55 -10.37 0.26
CA SER A 4 1.59 -9.83 1.23
C SER A 4 0.53 -10.83 1.66
N PHE A 5 0.14 -11.76 0.80
CA PHE A 5 -1.02 -12.63 1.03
C PHE A 5 -0.74 -14.12 0.78
N GLY A 6 0.47 -14.47 0.36
CA GLY A 6 0.90 -15.84 0.11
C GLY A 6 1.51 -16.49 1.35
N THR A 7 2.27 -17.57 1.14
CA THR A 7 2.89 -18.35 2.22
C THR A 7 3.99 -17.57 2.92
N GLN A 8 4.02 -17.63 4.25
CA GLN A 8 5.04 -16.99 5.07
C GLN A 8 6.45 -17.47 4.73
N MET A 9 7.37 -16.53 4.50
CA MET A 9 8.79 -16.82 4.31
C MET A 9 9.61 -16.32 5.50
N LEU A 10 9.35 -15.09 5.93
CA LEU A 10 9.97 -14.44 7.09
C LEU A 10 8.87 -13.92 8.03
N PRO A 11 9.20 -13.49 9.27
CA PRO A 11 8.19 -13.00 10.22
C PRO A 11 7.31 -11.85 9.71
N LEU A 12 7.80 -11.09 8.73
CA LEU A 12 7.18 -9.86 8.24
C LEU A 12 6.82 -9.91 6.74
N VAL A 13 7.11 -10.99 6.03
CA VAL A 13 6.86 -11.07 4.58
C VAL A 13 6.68 -12.50 4.10
N GLY A 14 5.79 -12.67 3.11
CA GLY A 14 5.57 -13.91 2.39
C GLY A 14 6.59 -14.18 1.29
N TYR A 15 6.54 -15.37 0.70
CA TYR A 15 7.43 -15.78 -0.37
C TYR A 15 7.17 -14.97 -1.66
N PRO A 16 8.20 -14.39 -2.30
CA PRO A 16 8.04 -13.72 -3.59
C PRO A 16 7.70 -14.73 -4.69
N ALA A 17 6.54 -14.54 -5.34
CA ALA A 17 6.11 -15.36 -6.47
C ALA A 17 5.27 -14.55 -7.46
N ILE A 18 5.03 -15.13 -8.63
CA ILE A 18 4.22 -14.54 -9.70
C ILE A 18 2.73 -14.64 -9.30
N SER A 19 1.97 -13.57 -9.55
CA SER A 19 0.53 -13.47 -9.22
C SER A 19 -0.37 -13.33 -10.45
N VAL A 20 0.22 -13.34 -11.64
CA VAL A 20 -0.46 -13.15 -12.94
C VAL A 20 -0.46 -14.43 -13.79
N ASP A 21 -0.24 -15.56 -13.15
CA ASP A 21 -0.32 -16.86 -13.80
C ASP A 21 -1.79 -17.27 -13.95
N LEU A 22 -2.15 -17.83 -15.11
CA LEU A 22 -3.53 -18.19 -15.42
C LEU A 22 -4.09 -19.26 -14.46
N GLY A 23 -3.28 -20.25 -14.08
CA GLY A 23 -3.71 -21.28 -13.14
C GLY A 23 -4.01 -20.67 -11.78
N PHE A 24 -3.10 -19.82 -11.29
CA PHE A 24 -3.26 -19.10 -10.03
C PHE A 24 -4.47 -18.17 -10.01
N GLU A 25 -4.74 -17.43 -11.09
CA GLU A 25 -5.84 -16.45 -11.14
C GLU A 25 -7.24 -17.07 -11.20
N LEU A 26 -7.37 -18.27 -11.79
CA LEU A 26 -8.64 -18.97 -11.95
C LEU A 26 -9.06 -19.80 -10.73
N GLU A 27 -8.14 -20.06 -9.80
CA GLU A 27 -8.44 -20.75 -8.55
C GLU A 27 -9.31 -19.88 -7.62
N ASP A 28 -10.00 -20.53 -6.67
CA ASP A 28 -10.67 -19.83 -5.59
C ASP A 28 -9.64 -19.11 -4.71
N SER A 29 -10.01 -17.94 -4.19
CA SER A 29 -9.08 -17.13 -3.43
C SER A 29 -8.62 -17.84 -2.16
N ASN A 30 -7.31 -17.95 -2.01
CA ASN A 30 -6.64 -18.62 -0.90
C ASN A 30 -5.54 -17.73 -0.32
N LEU A 31 -5.60 -17.53 0.99
CA LEU A 31 -4.60 -16.82 1.80
C LEU A 31 -3.98 -17.86 2.75
N PRO A 32 -2.91 -18.57 2.34
CA PRO A 32 -2.45 -19.76 3.04
C PRO A 32 -1.91 -19.47 4.44
N THR A 33 -1.28 -18.30 4.65
CA THR A 33 -0.74 -17.93 5.96
C THR A 33 -1.84 -17.49 6.94
N ALA A 34 -2.94 -16.94 6.43
CA ALA A 34 -4.10 -16.59 7.24
C ALA A 34 -5.05 -17.78 7.46
N ASP A 35 -4.81 -18.92 6.81
CA ASP A 35 -5.69 -20.09 6.77
C ASP A 35 -7.13 -19.73 6.33
N LEU A 36 -7.23 -18.91 5.27
CA LEU A 36 -8.51 -18.44 4.75
C LEU A 36 -8.70 -18.85 3.28
N THR A 37 -9.87 -19.39 3.00
CA THR A 37 -10.39 -19.60 1.64
C THR A 37 -11.66 -18.79 1.44
N GLN A 38 -11.83 -18.24 0.24
CA GLN A 38 -12.94 -17.34 -0.08
C GLN A 38 -13.61 -17.82 -1.37
N ALA A 39 -14.94 -17.81 -1.40
CA ALA A 39 -15.75 -18.31 -2.51
C ALA A 39 -15.85 -17.28 -3.67
N PHE A 40 -14.71 -16.78 -4.13
CA PHE A 40 -14.58 -15.94 -5.31
C PHE A 40 -13.19 -16.10 -5.95
N PRO A 41 -13.01 -15.80 -7.25
CA PRO A 41 -11.75 -16.04 -7.95
C PRO A 41 -10.57 -15.27 -7.36
N GLN A 42 -9.38 -15.90 -7.34
CA GLN A 42 -8.13 -15.29 -6.88
C GLN A 42 -7.80 -14.02 -7.66
N ALA A 43 -8.12 -13.96 -8.96
CA ALA A 43 -7.99 -12.73 -9.77
C ALA A 43 -8.70 -11.51 -9.13
N SER A 44 -9.91 -11.71 -8.58
CA SER A 44 -10.66 -10.66 -7.90
C SER A 44 -9.95 -10.20 -6.63
N MET A 45 -9.36 -11.13 -5.88
CA MET A 45 -8.61 -10.82 -4.66
C MET A 45 -7.33 -10.03 -4.99
N VAL A 46 -6.59 -10.47 -6.01
CA VAL A 46 -5.37 -9.80 -6.50
C VAL A 46 -5.69 -8.38 -6.94
N TYR A 47 -6.74 -8.19 -7.75
CA TYR A 47 -7.16 -6.87 -8.21
C TYR A 47 -7.62 -5.98 -7.05
N PHE A 48 -8.43 -6.49 -6.14
CA PHE A 48 -8.92 -5.75 -4.98
C PHE A 48 -7.74 -5.23 -4.12
N GLN A 49 -6.77 -6.09 -3.81
CA GLN A 49 -5.59 -5.71 -3.03
C GLN A 49 -4.62 -4.80 -3.80
N PHE A 50 -4.57 -4.95 -5.13
CA PHE A 50 -3.81 -4.03 -6.00
C PHE A 50 -4.36 -2.61 -5.92
N VAL A 51 -5.69 -2.42 -5.93
CA VAL A 51 -6.29 -1.08 -5.83
C VAL A 51 -5.96 -0.43 -4.49
N PHE A 52 -5.96 -1.18 -3.38
CA PHE A 52 -5.51 -0.69 -2.08
C PHE A 52 -4.03 -0.29 -2.05
N ALA A 53 -3.15 -1.08 -2.68
CA ALA A 53 -1.76 -0.72 -2.84
C ALA A 53 -1.58 0.58 -3.63
N ALA A 54 -2.32 0.72 -4.74
CA ALA A 54 -2.25 1.87 -5.62
C ALA A 54 -2.75 3.16 -4.94
N ILE A 55 -3.91 3.12 -4.26
CA ILE A 55 -4.44 4.30 -3.57
C ILE A 55 -3.53 4.75 -2.42
N THR A 56 -2.89 3.82 -1.70
CA THR A 56 -1.96 4.14 -0.61
C THR A 56 -0.77 4.98 -1.13
N LEU A 57 -0.24 4.62 -2.30
CA LEU A 57 0.81 5.39 -2.95
C LEU A 57 0.31 6.77 -3.37
N ILE A 58 -0.90 6.88 -3.94
CA ILE A 58 -1.50 8.16 -4.35
C ILE A 58 -1.72 9.09 -3.14
N LEU A 59 -2.19 8.56 -2.00
CA LEU A 59 -2.33 9.31 -0.76
C LEU A 59 -0.97 9.84 -0.28
N THR A 60 0.07 9.02 -0.35
CA THR A 60 1.45 9.42 -0.02
C THR A 60 1.96 10.50 -0.99
N ALA A 61 1.68 10.35 -2.29
CA ALA A 61 2.07 11.29 -3.35
C ALA A 61 1.50 12.69 -3.12
N GLY A 62 0.30 12.79 -2.55
CA GLY A 62 -0.33 14.06 -2.17
C GLY A 62 0.57 14.93 -1.29
N SER A 63 1.40 14.31 -0.44
CA SER A 63 2.37 15.03 0.38
C SER A 63 3.59 15.49 -0.40
N TYR A 64 3.90 14.91 -1.56
CA TYR A 64 5.14 15.16 -2.30
C TYR A 64 4.96 16.02 -3.54
N PHE A 65 3.72 16.24 -3.99
CA PHE A 65 3.42 17.05 -5.16
C PHE A 65 4.04 18.45 -5.08
N CYS A 66 4.46 18.94 -6.26
CA CYS A 66 5.13 20.23 -6.45
C CYS A 66 6.50 20.39 -5.77
N ARG A 67 7.05 19.34 -5.13
CA ARG A 67 8.38 19.40 -4.48
C ARG A 67 9.26 18.16 -4.64
N MET A 68 8.73 17.06 -5.18
CA MET A 68 9.52 15.87 -5.54
C MET A 68 9.61 15.73 -7.05
N ASN A 69 10.79 15.39 -7.56
CA ASN A 69 10.95 15.12 -9.00
C ASN A 69 10.45 13.71 -9.36
N PHE A 70 10.15 13.50 -10.64
CA PHE A 70 9.55 12.26 -11.12
C PHE A 70 10.50 11.05 -11.01
N ILE A 71 11.81 11.23 -11.20
CA ILE A 71 12.78 10.13 -11.10
C ILE A 71 12.83 9.60 -9.67
N ALA A 72 12.88 10.48 -8.68
CA ALA A 72 12.81 10.11 -7.27
C ALA A 72 11.49 9.39 -6.97
N TRP A 73 10.37 9.82 -7.55
CA TRP A 73 9.08 9.15 -7.41
C TRP A 73 9.10 7.72 -7.97
N MET A 74 9.65 7.51 -9.17
CA MET A 74 9.76 6.18 -9.78
C MET A 74 10.62 5.21 -8.95
N ILE A 75 11.57 5.71 -8.17
CA ILE A 75 12.40 4.91 -7.26
C ILE A 75 11.67 4.70 -5.93
N PHE A 76 11.04 5.74 -5.39
CA PHE A 76 10.31 5.69 -4.14
C PHE A 76 9.18 4.68 -4.17
N VAL A 77 8.37 4.69 -5.23
CA VAL A 77 7.19 3.82 -5.36
C VAL A 77 7.51 2.33 -5.17
N PRO A 78 8.39 1.70 -5.97
CA PRO A 78 8.67 0.26 -5.81
C PRO A 78 9.34 -0.03 -4.47
N LEU A 79 10.27 0.82 -3.99
CA LEU A 79 10.92 0.61 -2.70
C LEU A 79 9.92 0.67 -1.54
N TRP A 80 9.09 1.71 -1.50
CA TRP A 80 8.11 1.88 -0.43
C TRP A 80 7.03 0.80 -0.48
N LEU A 81 6.57 0.45 -1.68
CA LEU A 81 5.58 -0.62 -1.85
C LEU A 81 6.13 -1.96 -1.36
N THR A 82 7.39 -2.28 -1.67
CA THR A 82 8.02 -3.54 -1.26
C THR A 82 8.40 -3.56 0.23
N PHE A 83 9.01 -2.48 0.74
CA PHE A 83 9.58 -2.49 2.10
C PHE A 83 8.65 -1.93 3.18
N SER A 84 7.56 -1.26 2.83
CA SER A 84 6.60 -0.71 3.78
C SER A 84 5.22 -1.33 3.59
N TYR A 85 4.57 -1.05 2.45
CA TYR A 85 3.19 -1.51 2.22
C TYR A 85 3.06 -3.03 2.30
N THR A 86 3.94 -3.76 1.59
CA THR A 86 3.90 -5.22 1.54
C THR A 86 4.04 -5.83 2.93
N ILE A 87 4.94 -5.30 3.76
CA ILE A 87 5.16 -5.74 5.15
C ILE A 87 3.94 -5.45 6.02
N GLY A 88 3.36 -4.25 5.90
CA GLY A 88 2.16 -3.86 6.65
C GLY A 88 0.96 -4.76 6.30
N ALA A 89 0.73 -4.97 5.01
CA ALA A 89 -0.34 -5.84 4.51
C ALA A 89 -0.14 -7.30 4.97
N PHE A 90 1.08 -7.83 4.87
CA PHE A 90 1.38 -9.18 5.37
C PHE A 90 1.13 -9.30 6.88
N SER A 91 1.61 -8.32 7.64
CA SER A 91 1.55 -8.36 9.10
C SER A 91 0.12 -8.34 9.64
N ILE A 92 -0.77 -7.57 9.01
CA ILE A 92 -2.13 -7.32 9.52
C ILE A 92 -3.21 -8.13 8.78
N TRP A 93 -3.08 -8.31 7.46
CA TRP A 93 -4.12 -8.98 6.65
C TRP A 93 -3.69 -10.33 6.10
N GLY A 94 -2.40 -10.51 5.84
CA GLY A 94 -1.84 -11.71 5.22
C GLY A 94 -1.60 -12.88 6.17
N GLY A 95 -2.05 -12.82 7.43
CA GLY A 95 -1.80 -13.86 8.43
C GLY A 95 -0.51 -13.70 9.24
N GLY A 96 0.20 -12.57 9.09
CA GLY A 96 1.42 -12.26 9.85
C GLY A 96 1.18 -11.96 11.33
N PHE A 97 2.22 -11.51 12.03
CA PHE A 97 2.21 -11.47 13.50
C PHE A 97 1.10 -10.60 14.13
N LEU A 98 0.70 -9.48 13.50
CA LEU A 98 -0.38 -8.62 14.02
C LEU A 98 -1.75 -9.26 13.82
N TYR A 99 -1.94 -9.97 12.70
CA TYR A 99 -3.12 -10.81 12.49
C TYR A 99 -3.23 -11.86 13.60
N GLN A 100 -2.14 -12.56 13.92
CA GLN A 100 -2.09 -13.57 14.99
C GLN A 100 -2.33 -12.98 16.40
N TYR A 101 -1.97 -11.71 16.61
CA TYR A 101 -2.27 -10.98 17.85
C TYR A 101 -3.71 -10.43 17.90
N GLY A 102 -4.53 -10.68 16.88
CA GLY A 102 -5.93 -10.26 16.85
C GLY A 102 -6.12 -8.76 16.60
N VAL A 103 -5.15 -8.10 15.96
CA VAL A 103 -5.31 -6.70 15.54
C VAL A 103 -6.39 -6.62 14.47
N ILE A 104 -7.39 -5.78 14.72
CA ILE A 104 -8.51 -5.60 13.81
C ILE A 104 -8.28 -4.35 12.96
N ASP A 105 -8.08 -4.56 11.66
CA ASP A 105 -8.05 -3.51 10.65
C ASP A 105 -8.96 -3.91 9.48
N TYR A 106 -10.21 -3.47 9.52
CA TYR A 106 -11.23 -3.91 8.56
C TYR A 106 -10.97 -3.41 7.13
N SER A 107 -10.58 -2.15 6.96
CA SER A 107 -10.50 -1.49 5.64
C SER A 107 -9.25 -0.63 5.43
N GLY A 108 -8.22 -0.78 6.26
CA GLY A 108 -6.91 -0.20 6.02
C GLY A 108 -6.61 1.03 6.85
N GLY A 109 -7.18 1.14 8.05
CA GLY A 109 -6.81 2.18 9.01
C GLY A 109 -5.30 2.20 9.26
N TYR A 110 -4.69 1.03 9.43
CA TYR A 110 -3.25 0.89 9.63
C TYR A 110 -2.51 0.72 8.30
N VAL A 111 -2.93 -0.26 7.48
CA VAL A 111 -2.20 -0.64 6.26
C VAL A 111 -2.19 0.47 5.21
N ILE A 112 -3.26 1.27 5.11
CA ILE A 112 -3.42 2.33 4.11
C ILE A 112 -3.22 3.71 4.74
N HIS A 113 -4.09 4.11 5.67
CA HIS A 113 -4.16 5.51 6.10
C HIS A 113 -2.99 5.91 7.01
N LEU A 114 -2.72 5.15 8.06
CA LEU A 114 -1.61 5.44 8.96
C LEU A 114 -0.26 5.32 8.26
N SER A 115 -0.08 4.27 7.44
CA SER A 115 1.17 4.04 6.71
C SER A 115 1.45 5.18 5.71
N ALA A 116 0.47 5.58 4.90
CA ALA A 116 0.61 6.67 3.94
C ALA A 116 0.77 8.02 4.64
N GLY A 117 0.03 8.27 5.71
CA GLY A 117 0.15 9.50 6.50
C GLY A 117 1.53 9.65 7.14
N THR A 118 2.06 8.57 7.70
CA THR A 118 3.41 8.54 8.31
C THR A 118 4.47 8.72 7.23
N ALA A 119 4.37 8.00 6.11
CA ALA A 119 5.27 8.15 4.98
C ALA A 119 5.25 9.58 4.44
N GLY A 120 4.06 10.14 4.20
CA GLY A 120 3.86 11.49 3.73
C GLY A 120 4.46 12.54 4.67
N PHE A 121 4.27 12.39 5.99
CA PHE A 121 4.84 13.28 7.00
C PHE A 121 6.39 13.22 7.02
N VAL A 122 6.96 12.02 7.13
CA VAL A 122 8.41 11.82 7.17
C VAL A 122 9.05 12.26 5.85
N GLY A 123 8.47 11.87 4.71
CA GLY A 123 8.95 12.25 3.39
C GLY A 123 8.86 13.76 3.15
N ALA A 124 7.79 14.42 3.58
CA ALA A 124 7.66 15.87 3.50
C ALA A 124 8.76 16.61 4.27
N TRP A 125 9.20 16.06 5.40
CA TRP A 125 10.32 16.59 6.17
C TRP A 125 11.64 16.46 5.41
N TRP A 126 11.93 15.27 4.85
CA TRP A 126 13.16 15.01 4.10
C TRP A 126 13.25 15.75 2.76
N ILE A 127 12.15 15.83 2.01
CA ILE A 127 12.08 16.56 0.73
C ILE A 127 12.20 18.06 0.96
N GLY A 128 11.69 18.55 2.10
CA GLY A 128 11.71 19.95 2.47
C GLY A 128 10.47 20.74 2.02
N PRO A 129 10.45 22.06 2.29
CA PRO A 129 9.30 22.90 2.03
C PRO A 129 9.08 23.14 0.53
N ARG A 130 7.82 23.46 0.15
CA ARG A 130 7.52 23.97 -1.19
C ARG A 130 8.25 25.29 -1.46
N ILE A 131 8.33 25.68 -2.74
CA ILE A 131 8.89 26.98 -3.13
C ILE A 131 8.15 28.13 -2.43
N PRO A 132 8.82 29.28 -2.17
CA PRO A 132 8.20 30.41 -1.47
C PRO A 132 6.88 30.89 -2.09
N ALA A 133 6.78 30.90 -3.42
CA ALA A 133 5.57 31.34 -4.13
C ALA A 133 4.32 30.55 -3.70
N ASP A 134 4.42 29.21 -3.61
CA ASP A 134 3.33 28.30 -3.19
C ASP A 134 2.97 28.38 -1.70
N ARG A 135 3.74 29.16 -0.91
CA ARG A 135 3.53 29.33 0.53
C ARG A 135 2.91 30.66 0.89
N VAL A 136 3.02 31.67 0.02
CA VAL A 136 2.44 33.00 0.23
C VAL A 136 0.92 32.97 -0.01
N ASP A 137 0.46 32.26 -1.05
CA ASP A 137 -0.95 32.02 -1.30
C ASP A 137 -1.18 30.52 -1.54
N ALA A 138 -1.83 29.86 -0.57
CA ALA A 138 -2.12 28.43 -0.59
C ALA A 138 -3.60 28.13 -0.90
N LYS A 139 -4.33 29.07 -1.50
CA LYS A 139 -5.73 28.84 -1.89
C LYS A 139 -5.83 27.65 -2.86
N PRO A 140 -6.86 26.79 -2.70
CA PRO A 140 -7.12 25.74 -3.68
C PRO A 140 -7.35 26.32 -5.07
N SER A 141 -6.72 25.74 -6.09
CA SER A 141 -6.91 26.15 -7.49
C SER A 141 -8.30 25.81 -8.03
N ASN A 142 -8.94 24.77 -7.47
CA ASN A 142 -10.30 24.35 -7.84
C ASN A 142 -10.98 23.66 -6.66
N ILE A 143 -11.94 24.33 -6.03
CA ILE A 143 -12.70 23.78 -4.89
C ILE A 143 -13.67 22.69 -5.36
N THR A 144 -14.24 22.80 -6.56
CA THR A 144 -15.17 21.81 -7.10
C THR A 144 -14.49 20.47 -7.38
N LEU A 145 -13.21 20.46 -7.74
CA LEU A 145 -12.46 19.21 -7.93
C LEU A 145 -12.10 18.51 -6.60
N MET A 146 -12.13 19.24 -5.48
CA MET A 146 -11.87 18.69 -4.16
C MET A 146 -13.11 17.97 -3.57
N LEU A 147 -14.31 18.48 -3.87
CA LEU A 147 -15.60 17.98 -3.37
C LEU A 147 -16.05 16.72 -4.12
#